data_AF-A0A9Q0ARB3-F1
#
_entry.id   AF-A0A9Q0ARB3-F1
#
_cell.length_a   1.000
_cell.length_b   1.000
_cell.length_c   1.000
_cell.angle_alpha   90.00
_cell.angle_beta   90.00
_cell.angle_gamma   90.00
#
_symmetry.space_group_name_H-M   'P 1'
#
loop_
_entity.id
_entity.type
_entity.pdbx_description
1 polymer ?
#
loop_
_entity_poly.entity_id
_entity_poly.type
_entity_poly.pdbx_seq_one_letter_code
_entity_poly.pdbx_strand_id
1 'polypeptide(L)'
;MEEEQQVELLHQLDNALQARLRPREEAVMVRKLMAAQLAQSVGSDQLQHPLALIDYDAKVTESAELRGRQGDFVEAVKRGVDEYKRFASLLAQQQDLADQAQQQKQREDELKENDSQILDLHLEVARLQKRYDRLQVVRKTLDELQKQPAGAPDFLDPDIMYKDCAPLPEMPKEMVEGFATDHSGTDTEAEALLQNLKKTVLRSKLIAQREQRQYDREQAQNPFDPSTLPPPAKLHALNAVKNTLISWIETQLSKAGDDGADSEVEDTERPSASKVQYDHDAVMEDIQAKYQTHLALRKQILGLLAQAEQIKAPKVHEAKPRPKSQNAPVSKPEPSAYLLTPYIEQLQALSREQKSTIQEKSHINASLGKQREHTQQALDHLTQESQLLPRYPVAKEPSKSSTSFDQATRSSSRIDIMRQIQPWIYAADSAKIATLETVAEKVEEGMMSIEESRQNLEEVCKLFNINLQEFVGKEGENRGTEGDVEHDLVSPRKEHEKKKSEVEPPKTVWDILDGNLGSINE
;
A
#
# COMPACT_ATOMS: atom_id res chain seq x y z
N MET A 1 20.73 41.36 -84.28
CA MET A 1 21.31 41.89 -83.02
C MET A 1 20.92 41.03 -81.81
N GLU A 2 19.66 40.63 -81.64
CA GLU A 2 19.28 39.77 -80.50
C GLU A 2 19.80 38.32 -80.62
N GLU A 3 19.87 37.76 -81.84
CA GLU A 3 20.39 36.39 -82.06
C GLU A 3 21.90 36.27 -81.81
N GLU A 4 22.67 37.31 -82.13
CA GLU A 4 24.14 37.32 -81.90
C GLU A 4 24.46 37.38 -80.40
N GLN A 5 23.67 38.11 -79.62
CA GLN A 5 23.80 38.17 -78.16
C GLN A 5 23.46 36.83 -77.49
N GLN A 6 22.50 36.07 -78.03
CA GLN A 6 22.16 34.74 -77.52
C GLN A 6 23.27 33.72 -77.77
N VAL A 7 23.91 33.76 -78.93
CA VAL A 7 25.04 32.86 -79.26
C VAL A 7 26.26 33.16 -78.36
N GLU A 8 26.53 34.43 -78.08
CA GLU A 8 27.63 34.83 -77.21
C GLU A 8 27.41 34.40 -75.75
N LEU A 9 26.17 34.51 -75.24
CA LEU A 9 25.81 34.01 -73.90
C LEU A 9 25.93 32.49 -73.78
N LEU A 10 25.54 31.75 -74.83
CA LEU A 10 25.68 30.29 -74.86
C LEU A 10 27.15 29.87 -74.86
N HIS A 11 28.02 30.57 -75.59
CA HIS A 11 29.46 30.31 -75.55
C HIS A 11 30.09 30.64 -74.19
N GLN A 12 29.66 31.73 -73.54
CA GLN A 12 30.11 32.05 -72.18
C GLN A 12 29.64 31.02 -71.16
N LEU A 13 28.41 30.50 -71.30
CA LEU A 13 27.87 29.44 -70.46
C LEU A 13 28.64 28.13 -70.66
N ASP A 14 28.89 27.73 -71.91
CA ASP A 14 29.64 26.50 -72.23
C ASP A 14 31.07 26.58 -71.71
N ASN A 15 31.74 27.73 -71.85
CA ASN A 15 33.06 27.95 -71.27
C ASN A 15 33.05 27.89 -69.73
N ALA A 16 32.04 28.46 -69.07
CA ALA A 16 31.89 28.41 -67.62
C ALA A 16 31.57 26.99 -67.12
N LEU A 17 30.78 26.23 -67.89
CA LEU A 17 30.43 24.85 -67.62
C LEU A 17 31.63 23.92 -67.84
N GLN A 18 32.41 24.08 -68.91
CA GLN A 18 33.63 23.30 -69.15
C GLN A 18 34.71 23.55 -68.07
N ALA A 19 34.79 24.77 -67.52
CA ALA A 19 35.69 25.05 -66.40
C ALA A 19 35.28 24.36 -65.08
N ARG A 20 33.99 23.98 -64.94
CA ARG A 20 33.42 23.40 -63.71
C ARG A 20 33.11 21.89 -63.84
N LEU A 21 32.86 21.41 -65.06
CA LEU A 21 32.52 20.04 -65.39
C LEU A 21 33.79 19.32 -65.86
N ARG A 22 34.34 18.48 -64.99
CA ARG A 22 35.40 17.57 -65.42
C ARG A 22 34.84 16.56 -66.44
N PRO A 23 35.62 16.19 -67.48
CA PRO A 23 35.25 15.12 -68.40
C PRO A 23 34.85 13.85 -67.65
N ARG A 24 33.85 13.16 -68.19
CA ARG A 24 33.31 11.92 -67.59
C ARG A 24 34.41 10.88 -67.35
N GLU A 25 35.40 10.82 -68.22
CA GLU A 25 36.53 9.90 -68.13
C GLU A 25 37.45 10.22 -66.94
N GLU A 26 37.77 11.50 -66.72
CA GLU A 26 38.55 11.94 -65.55
C GLU A 26 37.81 11.65 -64.25
N ALA A 27 36.50 11.90 -64.21
CA ALA A 27 35.68 11.62 -63.04
C ALA A 27 35.60 10.11 -62.73
N VAL A 28 35.65 9.25 -63.75
CA VAL A 28 35.71 7.79 -63.59
C VAL A 28 37.10 7.35 -63.13
N MET A 29 38.18 7.91 -63.69
CA MET A 29 39.54 7.61 -63.26
C MET A 29 39.79 8.00 -61.80
N VAL A 30 39.34 9.19 -61.39
CA VAL A 30 39.45 9.65 -60.00
C VAL A 30 38.64 8.75 -59.07
N ARG A 31 37.42 8.34 -59.45
CA ARG A 31 36.64 7.38 -58.65
C ARG A 31 37.33 6.02 -58.51
N LYS A 32 37.92 5.48 -59.58
CA LYS A 32 38.66 4.22 -59.54
C LYS A 32 39.90 4.32 -58.64
N LEU A 33 40.64 5.43 -58.73
CA LEU A 33 41.81 5.68 -57.88
C LEU A 33 41.42 5.77 -56.40
N MET A 34 40.37 6.53 -56.08
CA MET A 34 39.87 6.66 -54.70
C MET A 34 39.36 5.33 -54.16
N ALA A 35 38.63 4.55 -54.97
CA ALA A 35 38.16 3.22 -54.58
C ALA A 35 39.34 2.27 -54.31
N ALA A 36 40.41 2.32 -55.10
CA ALA A 36 41.62 1.52 -54.87
C ALA A 36 42.35 1.92 -53.57
N GLN A 37 42.47 3.23 -53.30
CA GLN A 37 43.08 3.75 -52.08
C GLN A 37 42.29 3.37 -50.82
N LEU A 38 40.96 3.44 -50.88
CA LEU A 38 40.09 3.02 -49.79
C LEU A 38 40.09 1.49 -49.61
N ALA A 39 40.18 0.73 -50.70
CA ALA A 39 40.25 -0.73 -50.65
C ALA A 39 41.55 -1.21 -49.99
N GLN A 40 42.64 -0.45 -50.09
CA GLN A 40 43.89 -0.75 -49.39
C GLN A 40 43.83 -0.47 -47.88
N SER A 41 43.01 0.48 -47.43
CA SER A 41 42.92 0.85 -46.00
C SER A 41 41.81 0.14 -45.24
N VAL A 42 40.68 -0.16 -45.91
CA VAL A 42 39.48 -0.78 -45.32
C VAL A 42 39.30 -2.24 -45.76
N GLY A 43 39.96 -2.67 -46.83
CA GLY A 43 39.78 -3.99 -47.46
C GLY A 43 38.73 -3.96 -48.57
N SER A 44 38.97 -4.67 -49.68
CA SER A 44 38.09 -4.66 -50.87
C SER A 44 36.68 -5.16 -50.60
N ASP A 45 36.54 -6.06 -49.63
CA ASP A 45 35.32 -6.82 -49.40
C ASP A 45 34.31 -6.01 -48.58
N GLN A 46 34.80 -5.05 -47.79
CA GLN A 46 33.96 -4.19 -46.94
C GLN A 46 33.38 -2.98 -47.68
N LEU A 47 33.97 -2.59 -48.81
CA LEU A 47 33.49 -1.47 -49.64
C LEU A 47 32.31 -1.85 -50.55
N GLN A 48 31.98 -3.15 -50.67
CA GLN A 48 30.82 -3.62 -51.44
C GLN A 48 29.53 -3.60 -50.61
N HIS A 49 29.63 -3.54 -49.28
CA HIS A 49 28.49 -3.52 -48.38
C HIS A 49 28.17 -2.08 -47.94
N PRO A 50 26.89 -1.72 -47.79
CA PRO A 50 26.52 -0.43 -47.22
C PRO A 50 27.10 -0.32 -45.80
N LEU A 51 27.60 0.87 -45.47
CA LEU A 51 28.37 1.23 -44.25
C LEU A 51 27.75 0.77 -42.91
N ALA A 52 26.47 0.38 -42.90
CA ALA A 52 25.76 -0.15 -41.75
C ALA A 52 26.13 -1.60 -41.38
N LEU A 53 26.86 -2.32 -42.24
CA LEU A 53 27.15 -3.75 -42.08
C LEU A 53 28.65 -4.07 -42.13
N ILE A 54 29.48 -3.19 -41.56
CA ILE A 54 30.92 -3.47 -41.42
C ILE A 54 31.11 -4.45 -40.26
N ASP A 55 31.75 -5.58 -40.54
CA ASP A 55 31.98 -6.67 -39.58
C ASP A 55 32.88 -6.22 -38.41
N TYR A 56 32.54 -6.64 -37.18
CA TYR A 56 33.14 -6.15 -35.94
C TYR A 56 34.65 -6.43 -35.79
N ASP A 57 35.16 -7.38 -36.57
CA ASP A 57 36.56 -7.83 -36.55
C ASP A 57 37.44 -7.18 -37.64
N ALA A 58 36.90 -6.20 -38.38
CA ALA A 58 37.62 -5.44 -39.39
C ALA A 58 38.88 -4.76 -38.82
N LYS A 59 40.07 -5.17 -39.29
CA LYS A 59 41.34 -4.51 -38.97
C LYS A 59 41.61 -3.38 -39.97
N VAL A 60 41.21 -2.17 -39.62
CA VAL A 60 41.43 -0.97 -40.46
C VAL A 60 42.85 -0.45 -40.25
N THR A 61 43.74 -0.70 -41.21
CA THR A 61 45.12 -0.20 -41.22
C THR A 61 45.21 1.22 -41.76
N GLU A 62 45.81 2.14 -40.99
CA GLU A 62 46.14 3.49 -41.43
C GLU A 62 47.33 3.45 -42.40
N SER A 63 47.07 3.64 -43.69
CA SER A 63 48.13 3.96 -44.65
C SER A 63 48.40 5.47 -44.61
N ALA A 64 49.67 5.86 -44.48
CA ALA A 64 50.12 7.25 -44.33
C ALA A 64 49.84 8.15 -45.55
N GLU A 65 49.29 7.59 -46.63
CA GLU A 65 48.99 8.28 -47.89
C GLU A 65 47.60 8.92 -47.95
N LEU A 66 46.73 8.67 -46.95
CA LEU A 66 45.37 9.20 -46.93
C LEU A 66 45.35 10.63 -46.40
N ARG A 67 45.05 11.62 -47.27
CA ARG A 67 44.98 13.05 -46.90
C ARG A 67 43.61 13.65 -47.19
N GLY A 68 43.07 14.40 -46.24
CA GLY A 68 41.77 15.07 -46.35
C GLY A 68 40.59 14.12 -46.11
N ARG A 69 39.52 14.26 -46.89
CA ARG A 69 38.21 13.58 -46.66
C ARG A 69 38.27 12.06 -46.60
N GLN A 70 39.25 11.43 -47.24
CA GLN A 70 39.45 9.98 -47.19
C GLN A 70 39.98 9.52 -45.82
N GLY A 71 40.82 10.33 -45.18
CA GLY A 71 41.27 10.10 -43.81
C GLY A 71 40.11 10.22 -42.82
N ASP A 72 39.30 11.28 -42.96
CA ASP A 72 38.11 11.49 -42.13
C ASP A 72 37.12 10.31 -42.23
N PHE A 73 36.98 9.72 -43.42
CA PHE A 73 36.15 8.55 -43.64
C PHE A 73 36.67 7.31 -42.91
N VAL A 74 37.98 7.02 -43.03
CA VAL A 74 38.61 5.88 -42.34
C VAL A 74 38.55 6.06 -40.83
N GLU A 75 38.75 7.28 -40.33
CA GLU A 75 38.62 7.62 -38.91
C GLU A 75 37.18 7.44 -38.40
N ALA A 76 36.17 7.84 -39.19
CA ALA A 76 34.77 7.62 -38.86
C ALA A 76 34.41 6.13 -38.80
N VAL A 77 34.92 5.31 -39.74
CA VAL A 77 34.73 3.86 -39.73
C VAL A 77 35.37 3.23 -38.48
N LYS A 78 36.57 3.66 -38.10
CA LYS A 78 37.23 3.19 -36.86
C LYS A 78 36.41 3.52 -35.63
N ARG A 79 35.95 4.77 -35.50
CA ARG A 79 35.06 5.17 -34.40
C ARG A 79 33.81 4.32 -34.36
N GLY A 80 33.20 4.04 -35.51
CA GLY A 80 32.05 3.14 -35.60
C GLY A 80 32.35 1.74 -35.03
N VAL A 81 33.44 1.12 -35.47
CA VAL A 81 33.86 -0.21 -34.98
C VAL A 81 34.14 -0.20 -33.47
N ASP A 82 34.77 0.86 -32.95
CA ASP A 82 35.06 0.99 -31.52
C ASP A 82 33.78 1.14 -30.67
N GLU A 83 32.81 1.93 -31.12
CA GLU A 83 31.54 2.08 -30.40
C GLU A 83 30.74 0.77 -30.39
N TYR A 84 30.76 0.01 -31.49
CA TYR A 84 30.13 -1.30 -31.51
C TYR A 84 30.78 -2.30 -30.55
N LYS A 85 32.11 -2.30 -30.43
CA LYS A 85 32.83 -3.12 -29.44
C LYS A 85 32.47 -2.75 -28.01
N ARG A 86 32.35 -1.45 -27.72
CA ARG A 86 31.89 -0.96 -26.42
C ARG A 86 30.47 -1.42 -26.13
N PHE A 87 29.57 -1.30 -27.10
CA PHE A 87 28.19 -1.76 -26.96
C PHE A 87 28.10 -3.27 -26.67
N ALA A 88 28.87 -4.08 -27.39
CA ALA A 88 28.96 -5.52 -27.13
C ALA A 88 29.48 -5.83 -25.71
N SER A 89 30.49 -5.10 -25.24
CA SER A 89 31.01 -5.26 -23.88
C SER A 89 30.01 -4.86 -22.79
N LEU A 90 29.19 -3.83 -23.03
CA LEU A 90 28.13 -3.41 -22.12
C LEU A 90 27.00 -4.44 -22.05
N LEU A 91 26.63 -5.05 -23.17
CA LEU A 91 25.66 -6.15 -23.20
C LEU A 91 26.14 -7.36 -22.40
N ALA A 92 27.41 -7.75 -22.53
CA ALA A 92 28.00 -8.83 -21.74
C ALA A 92 27.98 -8.50 -20.24
N GLN A 93 28.35 -7.28 -19.84
CA GLN A 93 28.27 -6.84 -18.44
C GLN A 93 26.84 -6.85 -17.89
N GLN A 94 25.84 -6.49 -18.71
CA GLN A 94 24.44 -6.57 -18.28
C GLN A 94 23.97 -8.00 -18.06
N GLN A 95 24.43 -8.95 -18.87
CA GLN A 95 24.15 -10.37 -18.67
C GLN A 95 24.79 -10.88 -17.37
N ASP A 96 26.06 -10.55 -17.11
CA ASP A 96 26.75 -10.94 -15.88
C ASP A 96 26.05 -10.37 -14.62
N LEU A 97 25.56 -9.13 -14.69
CA LEU A 97 24.81 -8.51 -13.59
C LEU A 97 23.43 -9.16 -13.39
N ALA A 98 22.77 -9.59 -14.47
CA ALA A 98 21.49 -10.30 -14.40
C ALA A 98 21.67 -11.69 -13.74
N ASP A 99 22.74 -12.40 -14.10
CA ASP A 99 23.06 -13.71 -13.52
C ASP A 99 23.41 -13.59 -12.03
N GLN A 100 24.15 -12.55 -11.64
CA GLN A 100 24.44 -12.25 -10.22
C GLN A 100 23.17 -11.92 -9.43
N ALA A 101 22.24 -11.16 -10.01
CA ALA A 101 20.97 -10.85 -9.36
C ALA A 101 20.09 -12.09 -9.16
N GLN A 102 20.11 -13.04 -10.12
CA GLN A 102 19.40 -14.32 -9.98
C GLN A 102 20.02 -15.20 -8.88
N GLN A 103 21.35 -15.27 -8.80
CA GLN A 103 22.02 -16.03 -7.73
C GLN A 103 21.77 -15.43 -6.33
N GLN A 104 21.71 -14.11 -6.21
CA GLN A 104 21.34 -13.46 -4.95
C GLN A 104 19.92 -13.81 -4.52
N LYS A 105 18.97 -13.78 -5.47
CA LYS A 105 17.58 -14.14 -5.20
C LYS A 105 17.42 -15.60 -4.72
N GLN A 106 18.15 -16.53 -5.35
CA GLN A 106 18.16 -17.94 -4.93
C GLN A 106 18.70 -18.09 -3.50
N ARG A 107 19.79 -17.40 -3.14
CA ARG A 107 20.32 -17.42 -1.77
C ARG A 107 19.35 -16.83 -0.75
N GLU A 108 18.64 -15.76 -1.11
CA GLU A 108 17.62 -15.18 -0.22
C GLU A 108 16.44 -16.12 0.02
N ASP A 109 16.04 -16.89 -1.00
CA ASP A 109 14.93 -17.84 -0.86
C ASP A 109 15.36 -19.08 -0.06
N GLU A 110 16.59 -19.58 -0.21
CA GLU A 110 17.15 -20.64 0.65
C GLU A 110 17.24 -20.20 2.13
N LEU A 111 17.63 -18.95 2.40
CA LEU A 111 17.67 -18.41 3.76
C LEU A 111 16.28 -18.34 4.40
N LYS A 112 15.27 -17.90 3.65
CA LYS A 112 13.87 -17.87 4.13
C LYS A 112 13.34 -19.27 4.43
N GLU A 113 13.68 -20.26 3.61
CA GLU A 113 13.28 -21.65 3.84
C GLU A 113 13.89 -22.18 5.15
N ASN A 114 15.17 -21.93 5.39
CA ASN A 114 15.83 -22.29 6.64
C ASN A 114 15.20 -21.58 7.86
N ASP A 115 14.88 -20.29 7.76
CA ASP A 115 14.21 -19.55 8.83
C ASP A 115 12.82 -20.11 9.14
N SER A 116 12.08 -20.55 8.12
CA SER A 116 10.77 -21.19 8.29
C SER A 116 10.88 -22.53 9.01
N GLN A 117 11.88 -23.35 8.66
CA GLN A 117 12.14 -24.64 9.33
C GLN A 117 12.53 -24.44 10.80
N ILE A 118 13.35 -23.42 11.10
CA ILE A 118 13.72 -23.08 12.48
C ILE A 118 12.48 -22.67 13.29
N LEU A 119 11.60 -21.84 12.71
CA LEU A 119 10.37 -21.42 13.37
C LEU A 119 9.45 -22.62 13.67
N ASP A 120 9.31 -23.54 12.73
CA ASP A 120 8.49 -24.74 12.90
C ASP A 120 9.03 -25.63 14.03
N LEU A 121 10.35 -25.85 14.09
CA LEU A 121 10.99 -26.56 15.19
C LEU A 121 10.74 -25.87 16.54
N HIS A 122 10.83 -24.54 16.60
CA HIS A 122 10.51 -23.80 17.82
C HIS A 122 9.05 -23.95 18.26
N LEU A 123 8.11 -23.95 17.30
CA LEU A 123 6.70 -24.17 17.59
C LEU A 123 6.44 -25.59 18.12
N GLU A 124 7.11 -26.59 17.56
CA GLU A 124 7.02 -27.97 18.06
C GLU A 124 7.55 -28.10 19.49
N VAL A 125 8.71 -27.49 19.79
CA VAL A 125 9.27 -27.46 21.15
C VAL A 125 8.28 -26.80 22.12
N ALA A 126 7.70 -25.67 21.75
CA ALA A 126 6.71 -24.98 22.59
C ALA A 126 5.43 -25.83 22.82
N ARG A 127 4.98 -26.57 21.79
CA ARG A 127 3.84 -27.50 21.93
C ARG A 127 4.19 -28.65 22.88
N LEU A 128 5.40 -29.20 22.78
CA LEU A 128 5.87 -30.27 23.67
C LEU A 128 6.01 -29.78 25.12
N GLN A 129 6.55 -28.59 25.34
CA GLN A 129 6.62 -27.98 26.67
C GLN A 129 5.22 -27.81 27.29
N LYS A 130 4.26 -27.26 26.54
CA LYS A 130 2.87 -27.15 27.02
C LYS A 130 2.25 -28.50 27.39
N ARG A 131 2.56 -29.57 26.63
CA ARG A 131 2.09 -30.93 26.95
C ARG A 131 2.75 -31.46 28.22
N TYR A 132 4.05 -31.24 28.37
CA TYR A 132 4.80 -31.61 29.56
C TYR A 132 4.26 -30.89 30.81
N ASP A 133 4.03 -29.59 30.74
CA ASP A 133 3.49 -28.80 31.84
C ASP A 133 2.10 -29.30 32.26
N ARG A 134 1.23 -29.62 31.29
CA ARG A 134 -0.09 -30.22 31.56
C ARG A 134 0.03 -31.55 32.28
N LEU A 135 0.92 -32.44 31.83
CA LEU A 135 1.16 -33.73 32.48
C LEU A 135 1.75 -33.53 33.89
N GLN A 136 2.60 -32.54 34.08
CA GLN A 136 3.17 -32.21 35.38
C GLN A 136 2.09 -31.70 36.34
N VAL A 137 1.14 -30.89 35.87
CA VAL A 137 -0.02 -30.46 36.67
C VAL A 137 -0.87 -31.66 37.05
N VAL A 138 -1.24 -32.53 36.10
CA VAL A 138 -2.02 -33.76 36.38
C VAL A 138 -1.32 -34.64 37.40
N ARG A 139 0.01 -34.81 37.27
CA ARG A 139 0.80 -35.57 38.24
C ARG A 139 0.78 -34.94 39.62
N LYS A 140 0.97 -33.61 39.73
CA LYS A 140 0.89 -32.90 41.01
C LYS A 140 -0.48 -33.05 41.65
N THR A 141 -1.56 -32.91 40.88
CA THR A 141 -2.93 -33.08 41.40
C THR A 141 -3.20 -34.52 41.83
N LEU A 142 -2.65 -35.51 41.14
CA LEU A 142 -2.75 -36.91 41.55
C LEU A 142 -1.97 -37.16 42.85
N ASP A 143 -0.74 -36.63 42.94
CA ASP A 143 0.08 -36.71 44.15
C ASP A 143 -0.60 -36.00 45.35
N GLU A 144 -1.34 -34.91 45.11
CA GLU A 144 -2.13 -34.21 46.12
C GLU A 144 -3.37 -35.02 46.53
N LEU A 145 -4.10 -35.59 45.58
CA LEU A 145 -5.26 -36.46 45.85
C LEU A 145 -4.85 -37.72 46.62
N GLN A 146 -3.69 -38.30 46.32
CA GLN A 146 -3.16 -39.46 47.04
C GLN A 146 -2.78 -39.13 48.50
N LYS A 147 -2.46 -37.86 48.80
CA LYS A 147 -2.17 -37.40 50.17
C LYS A 147 -3.43 -37.04 50.95
N GLN A 148 -4.57 -36.84 50.29
CA GLN A 148 -5.83 -36.59 50.96
C GLN A 148 -6.38 -37.91 51.54
N PRO A 149 -6.90 -37.92 52.78
CA PRO A 149 -7.43 -39.12 53.40
C PRO A 149 -8.58 -39.73 52.58
N ALA A 150 -9.32 -38.92 51.82
CA ALA A 150 -10.38 -39.35 50.91
C ALA A 150 -9.92 -40.14 49.68
N GLY A 151 -8.63 -40.11 49.35
CA GLY A 151 -8.03 -40.84 48.24
C GLY A 151 -7.42 -42.20 48.64
N ALA A 152 -7.43 -42.55 49.93
CA ALA A 152 -7.03 -43.88 50.38
C ALA A 152 -8.11 -44.90 49.98
N PRO A 153 -7.75 -46.10 49.47
CA PRO A 153 -8.71 -47.11 49.05
C PRO A 153 -9.64 -47.57 50.20
N ASP A 154 -9.20 -47.36 51.43
CA ASP A 154 -9.87 -47.79 52.66
C ASP A 154 -10.77 -46.68 53.27
N PHE A 155 -10.80 -45.47 52.69
CA PHE A 155 -11.53 -44.33 53.28
C PHE A 155 -13.05 -44.44 53.15
N LEU A 156 -13.53 -45.14 52.13
CA LEU A 156 -14.96 -45.39 51.91
C LEU A 156 -15.40 -46.77 52.43
N ASP A 157 -14.52 -47.51 53.11
CA ASP A 157 -14.91 -48.80 53.69
C ASP A 157 -15.81 -48.56 54.91
N PRO A 158 -17.11 -48.93 54.81
CA PRO A 158 -18.09 -48.66 55.86
C PRO A 158 -17.68 -49.34 57.16
N ASP A 159 -17.05 -50.51 57.05
CA ASP A 159 -16.58 -51.28 58.20
C ASP A 159 -15.47 -50.59 58.99
N ILE A 160 -14.72 -49.65 58.41
CA ILE A 160 -13.65 -48.89 59.07
C ILE A 160 -14.18 -47.53 59.57
N MET A 161 -15.03 -46.87 58.78
CA MET A 161 -15.66 -45.60 59.15
C MET A 161 -16.57 -45.70 60.39
N TYR A 162 -17.24 -46.84 60.58
CA TYR A 162 -18.19 -47.03 61.68
C TYR A 162 -17.63 -47.79 62.89
N LYS A 163 -16.32 -48.09 62.96
CA LYS A 163 -15.73 -48.84 64.09
C LYS A 163 -15.81 -48.10 65.42
N ASP A 164 -15.74 -46.77 65.38
CA ASP A 164 -15.73 -45.92 66.58
C ASP A 164 -17.07 -45.18 66.82
N CYS A 165 -18.08 -45.44 65.98
CA CYS A 165 -19.41 -44.84 66.14
C CYS A 165 -20.30 -45.75 67.01
N ALA A 166 -20.86 -45.19 68.09
CA ALA A 166 -22.00 -45.82 68.76
C ALA A 166 -23.18 -45.94 67.78
N PRO A 167 -24.02 -47.00 67.87
CA PRO A 167 -25.20 -47.12 67.01
C PRO A 167 -26.05 -45.85 67.12
N LEU A 168 -26.33 -45.21 65.98
CA LEU A 168 -27.05 -43.94 65.95
C LEU A 168 -28.46 -44.12 66.54
N PRO A 169 -28.93 -43.18 67.37
CA PRO A 169 -30.34 -43.15 67.77
C PRO A 169 -31.20 -42.87 66.53
N GLU A 170 -32.30 -43.61 66.37
CA GLU A 170 -33.26 -43.42 65.27
C GLU A 170 -33.77 -41.98 65.27
N MET A 171 -33.41 -41.22 64.22
CA MET A 171 -33.84 -39.84 64.07
C MET A 171 -35.32 -39.78 63.65
N PRO A 172 -36.14 -38.86 64.21
CA PRO A 172 -37.52 -38.66 63.79
C PRO A 172 -37.59 -38.28 62.31
N LYS A 173 -38.46 -38.94 61.56
CA LYS A 173 -38.62 -38.80 60.10
C LYS A 173 -38.93 -37.36 59.65
N GLU A 174 -39.46 -36.53 60.53
CA GLU A 174 -39.81 -35.12 60.26
C GLU A 174 -38.59 -34.21 60.04
N MET A 175 -37.41 -34.52 60.60
CA MET A 175 -36.21 -33.69 60.38
C MET A 175 -35.47 -34.03 59.08
N VAL A 176 -35.67 -35.22 58.52
CA VAL A 176 -35.02 -35.63 57.26
C VAL A 176 -35.77 -35.04 56.05
N GLU A 177 -37.08 -34.83 56.18
CA GLU A 177 -37.88 -34.16 55.14
C GLU A 177 -37.59 -32.65 55.05
N GLY A 178 -37.24 -31.99 56.17
CA GLY A 178 -36.92 -30.55 56.19
C GLY A 178 -35.61 -30.18 55.50
N PHE A 179 -34.60 -31.05 55.50
CA PHE A 179 -33.36 -30.81 54.73
C PHE A 179 -33.50 -31.17 53.24
N ALA A 180 -34.45 -32.04 52.88
CA ALA A 180 -34.70 -32.40 51.48
C ALA A 180 -35.45 -31.29 50.71
N THR A 181 -36.20 -30.41 51.39
CA THR A 181 -36.95 -29.33 50.74
C THR A 181 -36.09 -28.13 50.36
N ASP A 182 -35.03 -27.82 51.11
CA ASP A 182 -34.19 -26.63 50.89
C ASP A 182 -33.18 -26.77 49.73
N HIS A 183 -32.94 -28.00 49.23
CA HIS A 183 -32.08 -28.22 48.05
C HIS A 183 -32.78 -27.96 46.71
N SER A 184 -34.13 -27.88 46.69
CA SER A 184 -34.88 -27.58 45.48
C SER A 184 -34.77 -26.12 45.01
N GLY A 185 -34.36 -25.20 45.89
CA GLY A 185 -34.20 -23.78 45.57
C GLY A 185 -32.91 -23.48 44.79
N THR A 186 -31.78 -24.00 45.26
CA THR A 186 -30.44 -23.76 44.68
C THR A 186 -30.21 -24.54 43.39
N ASP A 187 -30.82 -25.71 43.23
CA ASP A 187 -30.73 -26.49 41.99
C ASP A 187 -31.37 -25.73 40.82
N THR A 188 -32.48 -25.02 41.04
CA THR A 188 -33.13 -24.23 39.97
C THR A 188 -32.32 -22.98 39.58
N GLU A 189 -31.61 -22.37 40.52
CA GLU A 189 -30.71 -21.23 40.25
C GLU A 189 -29.43 -21.68 39.53
N ALA A 190 -28.84 -22.80 39.95
CA ALA A 190 -27.70 -23.42 39.28
C ALA A 190 -28.08 -23.88 37.85
N GLU A 191 -29.27 -24.43 37.66
CA GLU A 191 -29.81 -24.76 36.34
C GLU A 191 -30.06 -23.51 35.49
N ALA A 192 -30.58 -22.43 36.06
CA ALA A 192 -30.77 -21.15 35.35
C ALA A 192 -29.43 -20.53 34.93
N LEU A 193 -28.42 -20.58 35.79
CA LEU A 193 -27.04 -20.16 35.45
C LEU A 193 -26.43 -21.04 34.35
N LEU A 194 -26.65 -22.35 34.40
CA LEU A 194 -26.23 -23.27 33.35
C LEU A 194 -26.94 -22.99 32.02
N GLN A 195 -28.23 -22.69 32.03
CA GLN A 195 -28.99 -22.31 30.83
C GLN A 195 -28.50 -20.98 30.26
N ASN A 196 -28.21 -20.00 31.12
CA ASN A 196 -27.63 -18.73 30.71
C ASN A 196 -26.23 -18.91 30.11
N LEU A 197 -25.39 -19.74 30.71
CA LEU A 197 -24.07 -20.06 30.19
C LEU A 197 -24.15 -20.81 28.85
N LYS A 198 -25.04 -21.79 28.73
CA LYS A 198 -25.31 -22.47 27.46
C LYS A 198 -25.76 -21.49 26.38
N LYS A 199 -26.63 -20.53 26.74
CA LYS A 199 -27.13 -19.48 25.83
C LYS A 199 -26.02 -18.51 25.42
N THR A 200 -25.17 -18.07 26.33
CA THR A 200 -24.04 -17.18 26.01
C THR A 200 -22.98 -17.90 25.17
N VAL A 201 -22.67 -19.16 25.48
CA VAL A 201 -21.75 -20.00 24.68
C VAL A 201 -22.29 -20.26 23.28
N LEU A 202 -23.60 -20.52 23.13
CA LEU A 202 -24.21 -20.69 21.80
C LEU A 202 -24.20 -19.38 21.01
N ARG A 203 -24.48 -18.24 21.66
CA ARG A 203 -24.39 -16.92 21.02
C ARG A 203 -22.96 -16.60 20.58
N SER A 204 -21.97 -16.82 21.43
CA SER A 204 -20.56 -16.56 21.08
C SER A 204 -20.10 -17.48 19.96
N LYS A 205 -20.50 -18.75 19.96
CA LYS A 205 -20.22 -19.69 18.87
C LYS A 205 -20.84 -19.26 17.54
N LEU A 206 -22.08 -18.77 17.56
CA LEU A 206 -22.75 -18.25 16.35
C LEU A 206 -22.08 -16.99 15.82
N ILE A 207 -21.65 -16.07 16.70
CA ILE A 207 -20.91 -14.87 16.32
C ILE A 207 -19.57 -15.26 15.70
N ALA A 208 -18.80 -16.13 16.35
CA ALA A 208 -17.53 -16.62 15.83
C ALA A 208 -17.68 -17.33 14.47
N GLN A 209 -18.73 -18.14 14.30
CA GLN A 209 -19.00 -18.79 13.02
C GLN A 209 -19.40 -17.79 11.92
N ARG A 210 -20.12 -16.71 12.26
CA ARG A 210 -20.48 -15.64 11.33
C ARG A 210 -19.24 -14.86 10.89
N GLU A 211 -18.37 -14.51 11.83
CA GLU A 211 -17.10 -13.81 11.56
C GLU A 211 -16.18 -14.67 10.70
N GLN A 212 -16.05 -15.97 11.01
CA GLN A 212 -15.27 -16.90 10.20
C GLN A 212 -15.79 -16.97 8.76
N ARG A 213 -17.12 -17.08 8.56
CA ARG A 213 -17.72 -17.06 7.21
C ARG A 213 -17.49 -15.73 6.49
N GLN A 214 -17.47 -14.61 7.20
CA GLN A 214 -17.15 -13.31 6.61
C GLN A 214 -15.68 -13.25 6.17
N TYR A 215 -14.77 -13.71 7.02
CA TYR A 215 -13.34 -13.84 6.69
C TYR A 215 -13.11 -14.73 5.46
N ASP A 216 -13.72 -15.92 5.43
CA ASP A 216 -13.59 -16.86 4.30
C ASP A 216 -14.14 -16.25 3.00
N ARG A 217 -15.24 -15.47 3.07
CA ARG A 217 -15.79 -14.74 1.91
C ARG A 217 -14.87 -13.63 1.44
N GLU A 218 -14.31 -12.84 2.36
CA GLU A 218 -13.36 -11.77 2.03
C GLU A 218 -12.08 -12.34 1.43
N GLN A 219 -11.59 -13.46 1.96
CA GLN A 219 -10.44 -14.18 1.42
C GLN A 219 -10.71 -14.78 0.03
N ALA A 220 -11.92 -15.29 -0.21
CA ALA A 220 -12.32 -15.79 -1.52
C ALA A 220 -12.51 -14.67 -2.55
N GLN A 221 -13.05 -13.51 -2.14
CA GLN A 221 -13.22 -12.33 -3.00
C GLN A 221 -11.89 -11.65 -3.32
N ASN A 222 -10.94 -11.68 -2.38
CA ASN A 222 -9.60 -11.14 -2.56
C ASN A 222 -8.55 -12.13 -2.03
N PRO A 223 -8.07 -13.06 -2.88
CA PRO A 223 -6.92 -13.90 -2.52
C PRO A 223 -5.69 -13.00 -2.39
N PHE A 224 -5.46 -12.51 -1.18
CA PHE A 224 -4.38 -11.60 -0.87
C PHE A 224 -3.12 -12.41 -0.55
N ASP A 225 -2.11 -12.30 -1.41
CA ASP A 225 -0.80 -12.89 -1.17
C ASP A 225 0.13 -11.83 -0.54
N PRO A 226 0.48 -11.96 0.76
CA PRO A 226 1.23 -10.94 1.51
C PRO A 226 2.68 -10.79 1.02
N SER A 227 3.14 -11.69 0.14
CA SER A 227 4.48 -11.68 -0.47
C SER A 227 4.62 -10.68 -1.63
N THR A 228 3.51 -10.30 -2.28
CA THR A 228 3.49 -9.46 -3.49
C THR A 228 3.47 -7.96 -3.22
N LEU A 229 3.35 -7.55 -1.95
CA LEU A 229 3.17 -6.13 -1.59
C LEU A 229 4.49 -5.35 -1.55
N PRO A 230 4.48 -4.08 -1.99
CA PRO A 230 5.63 -3.21 -1.84
C PRO A 230 5.99 -3.03 -0.36
N PRO A 231 7.29 -3.06 0.02
CA PRO A 231 7.76 -2.92 1.40
C PRO A 231 7.13 -1.77 2.22
N PRO A 232 6.91 -0.55 1.66
CA PRO A 232 6.27 0.53 2.42
C PRO A 232 4.80 0.26 2.76
N ALA A 233 4.06 -0.45 1.89
CA ALA A 233 2.68 -0.83 2.16
C ALA A 233 2.61 -1.92 3.26
N LYS A 234 3.58 -2.84 3.28
CA LYS A 234 3.71 -3.85 4.34
C LYS A 234 3.98 -3.21 5.70
N LEU A 235 4.89 -2.22 5.76
CA LEU A 235 5.15 -1.47 6.99
C LEU A 235 3.93 -0.68 7.47
N HIS A 236 3.20 -0.06 6.54
CA HIS A 236 1.97 0.66 6.87
C HIS A 236 0.87 -0.27 7.40
N ALA A 237 0.65 -1.42 6.73
CA ALA A 237 -0.29 -2.43 7.17
C ALA A 237 0.07 -3.00 8.54
N LEU A 238 1.35 -3.31 8.78
CA LEU A 238 1.82 -3.82 10.07
C LEU A 238 1.69 -2.77 11.18
N ASN A 239 1.94 -1.49 10.87
CA ASN A 239 1.70 -0.40 11.81
C ASN A 239 0.20 -0.20 12.08
N ALA A 240 -0.66 -0.35 11.07
CA ALA A 240 -2.11 -0.32 11.25
C ALA A 240 -2.58 -1.48 12.14
N VAL A 241 -2.14 -2.70 11.87
CA VAL A 241 -2.42 -3.89 12.71
C VAL A 241 -1.94 -3.66 14.14
N LYS A 242 -0.72 -3.15 14.32
CA LYS A 242 -0.18 -2.79 15.63
C LYS A 242 -1.09 -1.79 16.35
N ASN A 243 -1.52 -0.72 15.69
CA ASN A 243 -2.38 0.29 16.30
C ASN A 243 -3.77 -0.26 16.64
N THR A 244 -4.34 -1.13 15.79
CA THR A 244 -5.61 -1.79 16.10
C THR A 244 -5.48 -2.76 17.27
N LEU A 245 -4.35 -3.49 17.37
CA LEU A 245 -4.09 -4.39 18.49
C LEU A 245 -3.88 -3.61 19.78
N ILE A 246 -3.14 -2.50 19.74
CA ILE A 246 -2.97 -1.59 20.89
C ILE A 246 -4.34 -1.06 21.33
N SER A 247 -5.15 -0.54 20.40
CA SER A 247 -6.49 -0.04 20.72
C SER A 247 -7.40 -1.14 21.28
N TRP A 248 -7.32 -2.37 20.76
CA TRP A 248 -8.06 -3.52 21.29
C TRP A 248 -7.57 -3.88 22.70
N ILE A 249 -6.25 -3.94 22.93
CA ILE A 249 -5.67 -4.21 24.25
C ILE A 249 -6.08 -3.09 25.22
N GLU A 250 -5.99 -1.83 24.82
CA GLU A 250 -6.42 -0.68 25.62
C GLU A 250 -7.90 -0.77 25.95
N THR A 251 -8.78 -1.08 25.00
CA THR A 251 -10.22 -1.26 25.28
C THR A 251 -10.50 -2.48 26.14
N GLN A 252 -9.77 -3.59 25.99
CA GLN A 252 -9.92 -4.75 26.88
C GLN A 252 -9.39 -4.46 28.29
N LEU A 253 -8.30 -3.71 28.42
CA LEU A 253 -7.76 -3.26 29.71
C LEU A 253 -8.69 -2.23 30.37
N SER A 254 -9.30 -1.32 29.60
CA SER A 254 -10.32 -0.42 30.11
C SER A 254 -11.55 -1.19 30.60
N LYS A 255 -12.03 -2.18 29.84
CA LYS A 255 -13.16 -3.04 30.28
C LYS A 255 -12.84 -3.89 31.51
N ALA A 256 -11.59 -4.36 31.64
CA ALA A 256 -11.14 -5.08 32.83
C ALA A 256 -10.90 -4.17 34.04
N GLY A 257 -10.71 -2.86 33.83
CA GLY A 257 -10.55 -1.85 34.88
C GLY A 257 -11.84 -1.13 35.28
N ASP A 258 -12.89 -1.21 34.46
CA ASP A 258 -14.18 -0.51 34.63
C ASP A 258 -15.27 -1.38 35.27
N ASP A 259 -14.98 -2.64 35.62
CA ASP A 259 -15.90 -3.51 36.40
C ASP A 259 -16.01 -3.08 37.89
N GLY A 260 -15.66 -1.83 38.20
CA GLY A 260 -15.62 -1.24 39.54
C GLY A 260 -16.53 -0.05 39.76
N ALA A 261 -17.42 0.29 38.81
CA ALA A 261 -18.30 1.45 38.92
C ALA A 261 -19.70 1.21 38.35
N ASP A 262 -20.38 0.15 38.80
CA ASP A 262 -21.85 0.09 39.01
C ASP A 262 -22.27 -1.37 39.21
N SER A 263 -22.07 -1.89 40.41
CA SER A 263 -22.88 -2.98 40.98
C SER A 263 -22.59 -3.08 42.48
N GLU A 264 -23.53 -2.58 43.28
CA GLU A 264 -23.65 -2.90 44.69
C GLU A 264 -23.92 -4.42 44.84
N VAL A 265 -22.92 -5.26 45.14
CA VAL A 265 -23.11 -6.49 45.95
C VAL A 265 -21.77 -6.96 46.55
N GLU A 266 -21.75 -7.00 47.88
CA GLU A 266 -21.03 -7.85 48.85
C GLU A 266 -19.57 -8.30 48.64
N ASP A 267 -18.83 -8.06 49.73
CA ASP A 267 -17.57 -8.64 50.18
C ASP A 267 -17.16 -9.98 49.56
N THR A 268 -16.00 -9.99 48.91
CA THR A 268 -15.07 -11.13 49.01
C THR A 268 -13.63 -10.65 49.00
N GLU A 269 -12.97 -10.81 50.15
CA GLU A 269 -11.54 -10.66 50.32
C GLU A 269 -10.78 -11.58 49.34
N ARG A 270 -9.85 -11.03 48.55
CA ARG A 270 -8.72 -11.78 47.95
C ARG A 270 -7.57 -10.83 47.54
N PRO A 271 -6.34 -11.35 47.38
CA PRO A 271 -5.17 -10.87 48.11
C PRO A 271 -4.44 -9.75 47.38
N SER A 272 -3.81 -8.89 48.18
CA SER A 272 -2.94 -7.81 47.75
C SER A 272 -1.84 -8.33 46.81
N ALA A 273 -1.99 -8.11 45.50
CA ALA A 273 -0.87 -8.08 44.59
C ALA A 273 -0.11 -6.77 44.86
N SER A 274 1.16 -6.92 45.24
CA SER A 274 2.09 -5.84 45.55
C SER A 274 2.00 -4.70 44.53
N LYS A 275 1.46 -3.56 44.95
CA LYS A 275 1.68 -2.27 44.29
C LYS A 275 3.19 -2.03 44.29
N VAL A 276 3.85 -2.33 43.19
CA VAL A 276 5.19 -1.79 42.93
C VAL A 276 4.99 -0.28 42.86
N GLN A 277 5.36 0.37 43.95
CA GLN A 277 5.31 1.82 44.08
C GLN A 277 6.30 2.37 43.07
N TYR A 278 5.79 2.80 41.92
CA TYR A 278 6.58 3.43 40.87
C TYR A 278 7.15 4.71 41.46
N ASP A 279 8.45 4.73 41.71
CA ASP A 279 9.13 5.86 42.36
C ASP A 279 9.27 7.00 41.35
N HIS A 280 8.21 7.81 41.26
CA HIS A 280 8.08 8.92 40.31
C HIS A 280 9.24 9.90 40.44
N ASP A 281 9.75 10.07 41.65
CA ASP A 281 10.83 10.99 41.97
C ASP A 281 12.16 10.51 41.38
N ALA A 282 12.47 9.21 41.47
CA ALA A 282 13.67 8.62 40.87
C ALA A 282 13.68 8.74 39.33
N VAL A 283 12.51 8.59 38.69
CA VAL A 283 12.37 8.78 37.24
C VAL A 283 12.52 10.25 36.86
N MET A 284 12.01 11.16 37.68
CA MET A 284 12.12 12.58 37.43
C MET A 284 13.56 13.09 37.59
N GLU A 285 14.32 12.55 38.54
CA GLU A 285 15.76 12.79 38.69
C GLU A 285 16.55 12.29 37.47
N ASP A 286 16.25 11.10 36.94
CA ASP A 286 16.89 10.57 35.73
C ASP A 286 16.58 11.44 34.49
N ILE A 287 15.33 11.89 34.33
CA ILE A 287 14.95 12.81 33.26
C ILE A 287 15.68 14.15 33.41
N GLN A 288 15.77 14.68 34.62
CA GLN A 288 16.48 15.94 34.89
C GLN A 288 17.99 15.80 34.60
N ALA A 289 18.61 14.68 34.96
CA ALA A 289 20.00 14.38 34.66
C ALA A 289 20.24 14.28 33.14
N LYS A 290 19.37 13.59 32.40
CA LYS A 290 19.40 13.51 30.92
C LYS A 290 19.22 14.88 30.26
N TYR A 291 18.36 15.73 30.81
CA TYR A 291 18.17 17.09 30.29
C TYR A 291 19.39 17.98 30.54
N GLN A 292 20.02 17.86 31.71
CA GLN A 292 21.25 18.60 32.03
C GLN A 292 22.43 18.19 31.14
N THR A 293 22.60 16.89 30.87
CA THR A 293 23.64 16.40 29.96
C THR A 293 23.42 16.90 28.54
N HIS A 294 22.17 16.89 28.06
CA HIS A 294 21.81 17.47 26.75
C HIS A 294 22.13 18.97 26.67
N LEU A 295 21.83 19.75 27.72
CA LEU A 295 22.18 21.17 27.78
C LEU A 295 23.70 21.41 27.79
N ALA A 296 24.46 20.57 28.49
CA ALA A 296 25.92 20.65 28.53
C ALA A 296 26.52 20.40 27.14
N LEU A 297 26.06 19.36 26.44
CA LEU A 297 26.50 19.05 25.07
C LEU A 297 26.16 20.18 24.10
N ARG A 298 24.96 20.77 24.21
CA ARG A 298 24.56 21.91 23.36
C ARG A 298 25.44 23.13 23.61
N LYS A 299 25.78 23.42 24.86
CA LYS A 299 26.72 24.50 25.22
C LYS A 299 28.12 24.22 24.66
N GLN A 300 28.57 22.97 24.70
CA GLN A 300 29.86 22.57 24.13
C GLN A 300 29.88 22.74 22.61
N ILE A 301 28.82 22.32 21.91
CA ILE A 301 28.67 22.51 20.46
C ILE A 301 28.66 24.00 20.10
N LEU A 302 27.91 24.82 20.84
CA LEU A 302 27.90 26.27 20.64
C LEU A 302 29.28 26.91 20.91
N GLY A 303 30.01 26.41 21.91
CA GLY A 303 31.39 26.84 22.17
C GLY A 303 32.34 26.50 21.02
N LEU A 304 32.23 25.29 20.46
CA LEU A 304 33.01 24.87 19.29
C LEU A 304 32.65 25.66 18.04
N LEU A 305 31.38 25.97 17.84
CA LEU A 305 30.92 26.84 16.75
C LEU A 305 31.44 28.27 16.90
N ALA A 306 31.41 28.84 18.11
CA ALA A 306 31.96 30.17 18.38
C ALA A 306 33.48 30.22 18.14
N GLN A 307 34.21 29.17 18.51
CA GLN A 307 35.64 29.03 18.20
C GLN A 307 35.89 28.87 16.69
N ALA A 308 35.02 28.15 15.97
CA ALA A 308 35.08 28.02 14.52
C ALA A 308 34.77 29.32 13.77
N GLU A 309 33.89 30.17 14.32
CA GLU A 309 33.59 31.50 13.77
C GLU A 309 34.75 32.49 14.00
N GLN A 310 35.47 32.40 15.13
CA GLN A 310 36.67 33.21 15.38
C GLN A 310 37.82 32.93 14.40
N ILE A 311 37.87 31.73 13.80
CA ILE A 311 38.88 31.38 12.78
C ILE A 311 38.57 32.00 11.40
N LYS A 312 37.39 32.61 11.19
CA LYS A 312 36.95 33.15 9.89
C LYS A 312 36.99 34.68 9.74
N ALA A 313 37.61 35.43 10.66
CA ALA A 313 37.69 36.89 10.54
C ALA A 313 39.11 37.38 10.18
N PRO A 314 39.47 37.55 8.88
CA PRO A 314 40.53 38.47 8.53
C PRO A 314 40.04 39.91 8.72
N LYS A 315 40.69 40.64 9.63
CA LYS A 315 40.50 42.09 9.79
C LYS A 315 40.86 42.78 8.48
N VAL A 316 39.89 43.47 7.89
CA VAL A 316 40.08 44.41 6.80
C VAL A 316 40.89 45.59 7.34
N HIS A 317 42.17 45.65 7.00
CA HIS A 317 42.96 46.88 7.11
C HIS A 317 43.02 47.56 5.75
N GLU A 318 42.72 48.85 5.79
CA GLU A 318 42.53 49.77 4.68
C GLU A 318 43.72 49.83 3.72
N ALA A 319 43.38 49.95 2.44
CA ALA A 319 44.32 50.14 1.35
C ALA A 319 45.05 51.49 1.45
N LYS A 320 46.38 51.45 1.28
CA LYS A 320 47.17 52.58 0.77
C LYS A 320 47.97 52.11 -0.45
N PRO A 321 48.01 52.87 -1.56
CA PRO A 321 48.65 52.42 -2.79
C PRO A 321 50.11 52.89 -2.85
N ARG A 322 51.04 52.01 -3.23
CA ARG A 322 52.36 52.38 -3.82
C ARG A 322 53.10 51.14 -4.38
N PRO A 323 54.17 51.32 -5.18
CA PRO A 323 54.11 51.12 -6.63
C PRO A 323 54.97 49.94 -7.12
N LYS A 324 54.96 49.74 -8.44
CA LYS A 324 55.78 48.79 -9.21
C LYS A 324 57.26 48.80 -8.80
N SER A 325 57.81 47.65 -8.41
CA SER A 325 59.22 47.26 -8.65
C SER A 325 59.33 45.73 -8.50
N GLN A 326 59.62 45.03 -9.60
CA GLN A 326 60.91 44.40 -9.91
C GLN A 326 61.19 43.07 -9.17
N ASN A 327 61.27 42.02 -9.99
CA ASN A 327 62.17 40.86 -9.91
C ASN A 327 62.74 40.51 -8.52
N ALA A 328 62.22 39.41 -7.96
CA ALA A 328 62.96 38.56 -7.04
C ALA A 328 62.80 37.09 -7.45
N PRO A 329 63.85 36.26 -7.29
CA PRO A 329 63.98 34.98 -7.93
C PRO A 329 63.09 33.92 -7.29
N VAL A 330 62.64 32.98 -8.13
CA VAL A 330 61.96 31.74 -7.76
C VAL A 330 62.84 30.97 -6.77
N SER A 331 62.55 31.09 -5.47
CA SER A 331 63.08 30.16 -4.47
C SER A 331 62.36 28.82 -4.65
N LYS A 332 63.14 27.75 -4.75
CA LYS A 332 62.65 26.37 -4.78
C LYS A 332 61.84 26.13 -3.50
N PRO A 333 60.61 25.60 -3.58
CA PRO A 333 59.84 25.31 -2.38
C PRO A 333 60.55 24.22 -1.58
N GLU A 334 60.63 24.44 -0.27
CA GLU A 334 61.19 23.46 0.67
C GLU A 334 60.46 22.11 0.58
N PRO A 335 61.17 20.99 0.81
CA PRO A 335 60.66 19.63 0.60
C PRO A 335 59.42 19.25 1.46
N SER A 336 59.07 20.03 2.49
CA SER A 336 57.87 19.84 3.31
C SER A 336 56.57 20.27 2.61
N ALA A 337 56.64 21.17 1.62
CA ALA A 337 55.47 21.62 0.87
C ALA A 337 54.88 20.50 0.00
N TYR A 338 55.72 19.61 -0.55
CA TYR A 338 55.30 18.50 -1.40
C TYR A 338 54.50 17.41 -0.66
N LEU A 339 54.63 17.31 0.66
CA LEU A 339 53.84 16.35 1.46
C LEU A 339 52.39 16.81 1.66
N LEU A 340 52.13 18.12 1.67
CA LEU A 340 50.80 18.71 1.90
C LEU A 340 50.04 18.98 0.60
N THR A 341 50.73 19.12 -0.53
CA THR A 341 50.12 19.32 -1.86
C THR A 341 49.02 18.31 -2.20
N PRO A 342 49.19 16.98 -2.04
CA PRO A 342 48.14 16.03 -2.40
C PRO A 342 46.88 16.17 -1.52
N TYR A 343 47.03 16.52 -0.23
CA TYR A 343 45.89 16.74 0.66
C TYR A 343 45.13 18.03 0.31
N ILE A 344 45.83 19.08 -0.12
CA ILE A 344 45.22 20.32 -0.59
C ILE A 344 44.48 20.08 -1.91
N GLU A 345 45.05 19.29 -2.83
CA GLU A 345 44.39 18.90 -4.08
C GLU A 345 43.13 18.06 -3.82
N GLN A 346 43.20 17.09 -2.90
CA GLN A 346 42.03 16.31 -2.46
C GLN A 346 40.95 17.20 -1.83
N LEU A 347 41.33 18.14 -0.96
CA LEU A 347 40.39 19.07 -0.34
C LEU A 347 39.76 20.02 -1.37
N GLN A 348 40.52 20.45 -2.38
CA GLN A 348 39.99 21.22 -3.50
C GLN A 348 39.02 20.39 -4.36
N ALA A 349 39.32 19.12 -4.61
CA ALA A 349 38.41 18.20 -5.31
C ALA A 349 37.10 18.01 -4.55
N LEU A 350 37.17 17.72 -3.24
CA LEU A 350 36.00 17.62 -2.36
C LEU A 350 35.20 18.93 -2.31
N SER A 351 35.88 20.08 -2.28
CA SER A 351 35.22 21.39 -2.33
C SER A 351 34.45 21.60 -3.64
N ARG A 352 34.99 21.12 -4.77
CA ARG A 352 34.31 21.20 -6.08
C ARG A 352 33.11 20.25 -6.13
N GLU A 353 33.23 19.04 -5.60
CA GLU A 353 32.13 18.07 -5.49
C GLU A 353 31.01 18.61 -4.59
N GLN A 354 31.35 19.19 -3.44
CA GLN A 354 30.37 19.83 -2.56
C GLN A 354 29.65 20.99 -3.25
N LYS A 355 30.37 21.81 -4.03
CA LYS A 355 29.73 22.88 -4.82
C LYS A 355 28.79 22.32 -5.89
N SER A 356 29.20 21.25 -6.57
CA SER A 356 28.38 20.57 -7.57
C SER A 356 27.10 20.00 -6.97
N THR A 357 27.20 19.29 -5.84
CA THR A 357 26.04 18.72 -5.13
C THR A 357 25.10 19.80 -4.59
N ILE A 358 25.64 20.93 -4.09
CA ILE A 358 24.81 22.08 -3.68
C ILE A 358 24.08 22.68 -4.88
N GLN A 359 24.73 22.81 -6.03
CA GLN A 359 24.11 23.32 -7.25
C GLN A 359 23.04 22.36 -7.79
N GLU A 360 23.29 21.05 -7.75
CA GLU A 360 22.31 20.04 -8.13
C GLU A 360 21.10 20.08 -7.19
N LYS A 361 21.34 20.13 -5.87
CA LYS A 361 20.27 20.24 -4.87
C LYS A 361 19.46 21.52 -5.07
N SER A 362 20.09 22.66 -5.38
CA SER A 362 19.38 23.90 -5.62
C SER A 362 18.55 23.84 -6.91
N HIS A 363 19.07 23.21 -7.96
CA HIS A 363 18.33 22.96 -9.21
C HIS A 363 17.11 22.06 -8.98
N ILE A 364 17.29 20.94 -8.27
CA ILE A 364 16.19 20.01 -7.92
C ILE A 364 15.14 20.74 -7.09
N ASN A 365 15.55 21.50 -6.07
CA ASN A 365 14.61 22.21 -5.21
C ASN A 365 13.85 23.31 -5.96
N ALA A 366 14.51 24.02 -6.89
CA ALA A 366 13.86 24.99 -7.76
C ALA A 366 12.88 24.33 -8.74
N SER A 367 13.25 23.18 -9.31
CA SER A 367 12.37 22.40 -10.20
C SER A 367 11.16 21.84 -9.45
N LEU A 368 11.35 21.31 -8.25
CA LEU A 368 10.29 20.82 -7.39
C LEU A 368 9.37 21.96 -6.90
N GLY A 369 9.93 23.14 -6.61
CA GLY A 369 9.18 24.34 -6.32
C GLY A 369 8.25 24.75 -7.47
N LYS A 370 8.79 24.80 -8.71
CA LYS A 370 7.99 25.09 -9.92
C LYS A 370 6.90 24.05 -10.15
N GLN A 371 7.22 22.76 -9.98
CA GLN A 371 6.23 21.70 -10.14
C GLN A 371 5.12 21.81 -9.09
N ARG A 372 5.46 22.15 -7.84
CA ARG A 372 4.49 22.40 -6.77
C ARG A 372 3.57 23.56 -7.11
N GLU A 373 4.12 24.70 -7.51
CA GLU A 373 3.32 25.87 -7.92
C GLU A 373 2.39 25.53 -9.08
N HIS A 374 2.89 24.78 -10.08
CA HIS A 374 2.06 24.34 -11.20
C HIS A 374 0.93 23.40 -10.75
N THR A 375 1.21 22.44 -9.86
CA THR A 375 0.16 21.57 -9.31
C THR A 375 -0.86 22.35 -8.48
N GLN A 376 -0.44 23.35 -7.73
CA GLN A 376 -1.32 24.19 -6.95
C GLN A 376 -2.23 25.04 -7.85
N GLN A 377 -1.67 25.65 -8.90
CA GLN A 377 -2.44 26.39 -9.90
C GLN A 377 -3.43 25.49 -10.65
N ALA A 378 -3.02 24.26 -11.00
CA ALA A 378 -3.90 23.29 -11.65
C ALA A 378 -5.06 22.88 -10.73
N LEU A 379 -4.78 22.66 -9.44
CA LEU A 379 -5.82 22.40 -8.44
C LEU A 379 -6.75 23.62 -8.28
N ASP A 380 -6.22 24.82 -8.15
CA ASP A 380 -7.03 26.04 -8.05
C ASP A 380 -7.91 26.24 -9.30
N HIS A 381 -7.40 25.94 -10.50
CA HIS A 381 -8.18 25.97 -11.74
C HIS A 381 -9.32 24.94 -11.72
N LEU A 382 -9.00 23.69 -11.39
CA LEU A 382 -10.01 22.63 -11.25
C LEU A 382 -11.06 23.02 -10.19
N THR A 383 -10.69 23.71 -9.12
CA THR A 383 -11.67 24.15 -8.11
C THR A 383 -12.63 25.20 -8.67
N GLN A 384 -12.15 26.08 -9.55
CA GLN A 384 -12.98 27.08 -10.24
C GLN A 384 -13.90 26.43 -11.29
N GLU A 385 -13.45 25.36 -11.96
CA GLU A 385 -14.24 24.61 -12.94
C GLU A 385 -15.23 23.63 -12.31
N SER A 386 -15.02 23.25 -11.05
CA SER A 386 -15.86 22.27 -10.36
C SER A 386 -17.30 22.78 -10.22
N GLN A 387 -18.25 22.08 -10.82
CA GLN A 387 -19.69 22.29 -10.61
C GLN A 387 -20.19 21.67 -9.30
N LEU A 388 -19.37 20.83 -8.67
CA LEU A 388 -19.73 20.09 -7.46
C LEU A 388 -19.56 20.95 -6.21
N LEU A 389 -18.48 21.74 -6.13
CA LEU A 389 -18.18 22.60 -4.99
C LEU A 389 -19.26 23.66 -4.70
N PRO A 390 -19.82 24.37 -5.70
CA PRO A 390 -20.88 25.35 -5.45
C PRO A 390 -22.19 24.70 -4.99
N ARG A 391 -22.47 23.46 -5.45
CA ARG A 391 -23.68 22.71 -5.07
C ARG A 391 -23.61 22.19 -3.63
N TYR A 392 -22.42 21.85 -3.16
CA TYR A 392 -22.19 21.32 -1.82
C TYR A 392 -21.08 22.11 -1.11
N PRO A 393 -21.37 23.35 -0.64
CA PRO A 393 -20.38 24.17 0.03
C PRO A 393 -20.02 23.58 1.39
N VAL A 394 -18.73 23.35 1.63
CA VAL A 394 -18.24 23.05 2.98
C VAL A 394 -18.43 24.30 3.83
N ALA A 395 -19.06 24.16 5.00
CA ALA A 395 -19.12 25.23 6.00
C ALA A 395 -17.68 25.66 6.32
N LYS A 396 -17.31 26.87 5.88
CA LYS A 396 -15.99 27.43 6.17
C LYS A 396 -15.89 27.62 7.67
N GLU A 397 -15.16 26.74 8.36
CA GLU A 397 -14.74 27.04 9.71
C GLU A 397 -13.99 28.39 9.69
N PRO A 398 -14.26 29.29 10.65
CA PRO A 398 -13.53 30.54 10.74
C PRO A 398 -12.06 30.19 10.98
N SER A 399 -11.26 30.38 9.93
CA SER A 399 -9.82 30.19 9.88
C SER A 399 -9.12 30.95 11.02
N LYS A 400 -9.03 30.34 12.19
CA LYS A 400 -8.03 30.72 13.20
C LYS A 400 -6.71 30.17 12.70
N SER A 401 -5.90 31.05 12.14
CA SER A 401 -4.50 30.82 11.84
C SER A 401 -3.73 30.56 13.14
N SER A 402 -3.87 29.35 13.69
CA SER A 402 -2.96 28.80 14.69
C SER A 402 -2.03 27.87 13.94
N THR A 403 -0.99 28.44 13.33
CA THR A 403 0.15 27.65 12.88
C THR A 403 0.87 27.12 14.11
N SER A 404 0.43 25.96 14.58
CA SER A 404 1.13 25.19 15.60
C SER A 404 2.54 24.88 15.11
N PHE A 405 3.53 24.99 16.00
CA PHE A 405 4.94 24.69 15.73
C PHE A 405 5.14 23.28 15.12
N ASP A 406 4.25 22.34 15.44
CA ASP A 406 4.21 20.97 14.90
C ASP A 406 3.84 20.89 13.41
N GLN A 407 3.16 21.92 12.87
CA GLN A 407 2.78 21.99 11.46
C GLN A 407 3.92 22.55 10.58
N ALA A 408 4.84 23.31 11.16
CA ALA A 408 6.03 23.82 10.46
C ALA A 408 7.10 22.74 10.23
N THR A 409 7.09 21.67 11.04
CA THR A 409 8.10 20.60 10.99
C THR A 409 7.63 19.35 10.22
N ARG A 410 6.32 19.19 10.01
CA ARG A 410 5.78 18.16 9.09
C ARG A 410 5.80 18.70 7.66
N SER A 411 6.04 17.83 6.68
CA SER A 411 6.16 18.17 5.25
C SER A 411 4.98 19.05 4.78
N SER A 412 5.16 20.37 4.81
CA SER A 412 4.12 21.38 4.55
C SER A 412 3.41 21.14 3.21
N SER A 413 4.11 20.55 2.24
CA SER A 413 3.56 20.24 0.91
C SER A 413 2.36 19.30 0.91
N ARG A 414 2.35 18.25 1.73
CA ARG A 414 1.23 17.29 1.75
C ARG A 414 -0.02 17.89 2.40
N ILE A 415 0.19 18.71 3.44
CA ILE A 415 -0.90 19.31 4.20
C ILE A 415 -1.62 20.38 3.35
N ASP A 416 -0.89 21.12 2.53
CA ASP A 416 -1.47 22.13 1.65
C ASP A 416 -2.36 21.53 0.55
N ILE A 417 -1.89 20.46 -0.12
CA ILE A 417 -2.66 19.76 -1.16
C ILE A 417 -3.89 19.08 -0.55
N MET A 418 -3.74 18.41 0.59
CA MET A 418 -4.87 17.77 1.27
C MET A 418 -5.94 18.79 1.66
N ARG A 419 -5.53 19.98 2.13
CA ARG A 419 -6.46 21.07 2.46
C ARG A 419 -7.23 21.58 1.24
N GLN A 420 -6.59 21.61 0.07
CA GLN A 420 -7.25 22.02 -1.19
C GLN A 420 -8.21 20.95 -1.74
N ILE A 421 -7.92 19.66 -1.53
CA ILE A 421 -8.74 18.54 -2.05
C ILE A 421 -9.91 18.21 -1.11
N GLN A 422 -9.77 18.48 0.19
CA GLN A 422 -10.79 18.16 1.22
C GLN A 422 -12.21 18.64 0.84
N PRO A 423 -12.42 19.84 0.26
CA PRO A 423 -13.73 20.27 -0.17
C PRO A 423 -14.36 19.40 -1.26
N TRP A 424 -13.57 18.84 -2.18
CA TRP A 424 -14.09 17.89 -3.17
C TRP A 424 -14.49 16.56 -2.56
N ILE A 425 -13.73 16.07 -1.59
CA ILE A 425 -14.07 14.82 -0.90
C ILE A 425 -15.41 14.99 -0.20
N TYR A 426 -15.60 16.09 0.53
CA TYR A 426 -16.88 16.40 1.16
C TYR A 426 -18.00 16.60 0.13
N ALA A 427 -17.75 17.35 -0.94
CA ALA A 427 -18.74 17.60 -1.98
C ALA A 427 -19.15 16.32 -2.73
N ALA A 428 -18.22 15.38 -2.90
CA ALA A 428 -18.49 14.07 -3.50
C ALA A 428 -19.31 13.17 -2.58
N ASP A 429 -18.99 13.15 -1.28
CA ASP A 429 -19.74 12.36 -0.31
C ASP A 429 -21.17 12.90 -0.12
N SER A 430 -21.31 14.22 0.02
CA SER A 430 -22.63 14.87 0.07
C SER A 430 -23.44 14.67 -1.21
N ALA A 431 -22.82 14.70 -2.40
CA ALA A 431 -23.51 14.37 -3.65
C ALA A 431 -23.94 12.90 -3.70
N LYS A 432 -23.13 11.99 -3.18
CA LYS A 432 -23.47 10.56 -3.07
C LYS A 432 -24.67 10.38 -2.14
N ILE A 433 -24.66 11.01 -0.97
CA ILE A 433 -25.78 10.95 -0.02
C ILE A 433 -27.05 11.53 -0.65
N ALA A 434 -26.97 12.70 -1.29
CA ALA A 434 -28.11 13.33 -1.94
C ALA A 434 -28.70 12.47 -3.07
N THR A 435 -27.87 11.78 -3.86
CA THR A 435 -28.37 10.87 -4.90
C THR A 435 -28.98 9.60 -4.33
N LEU A 436 -28.48 9.09 -3.22
CA LEU A 436 -29.11 7.98 -2.51
C LEU A 436 -30.44 8.38 -1.89
N GLU A 437 -30.53 9.58 -1.34
CA GLU A 437 -31.77 10.15 -0.79
C GLU A 437 -32.83 10.32 -1.88
N THR A 438 -32.50 10.91 -3.04
CA THR A 438 -33.47 11.04 -4.13
C THR A 438 -33.93 9.70 -4.70
N VAL A 439 -33.05 8.70 -4.76
CA VAL A 439 -33.45 7.34 -5.16
C VAL A 439 -34.35 6.71 -4.11
N ALA A 440 -34.05 6.86 -2.82
CA ALA A 440 -34.89 6.36 -1.74
C ALA A 440 -36.29 7.01 -1.78
N GLU A 441 -36.38 8.35 -1.92
CA GLU A 441 -37.63 9.08 -2.08
C GLU A 441 -38.44 8.57 -3.28
N LYS A 442 -37.79 8.31 -4.43
CA LYS A 442 -38.48 7.80 -5.63
C LYS A 442 -38.95 6.36 -5.48
N VAL A 443 -38.21 5.54 -4.74
CA VAL A 443 -38.63 4.17 -4.41
C VAL A 443 -39.82 4.19 -3.46
N GLU A 444 -39.79 5.04 -2.44
CA GLU A 444 -40.90 5.23 -1.51
C GLU A 444 -42.16 5.77 -2.24
N GLU A 445 -42.01 6.76 -3.12
CA GLU A 445 -43.10 7.26 -3.96
C GLU A 445 -43.67 6.15 -4.87
N GLY A 446 -42.81 5.31 -5.45
CA GLY A 446 -43.21 4.15 -6.24
C GLY A 446 -43.95 3.10 -5.41
N MET A 447 -43.49 2.80 -4.20
CA MET A 447 -44.15 1.86 -3.28
C MET A 447 -45.51 2.39 -2.82
N MET A 448 -45.60 3.68 -2.49
CA MET A 448 -46.85 4.35 -2.15
C MET A 448 -47.84 4.29 -3.32
N SER A 449 -47.38 4.54 -4.55
CA SER A 449 -48.21 4.45 -5.76
C SER A 449 -48.68 3.01 -6.04
N ILE A 450 -47.83 2.01 -5.82
CA ILE A 450 -48.22 0.60 -5.93
C ILE A 450 -49.27 0.25 -4.87
N GLU A 451 -49.08 0.66 -3.63
CA GLU A 451 -50.02 0.41 -2.55
C GLU A 451 -51.37 1.10 -2.80
N GLU A 452 -51.36 2.33 -3.30
CA GLU A 452 -52.57 3.05 -3.74
C GLU A 452 -53.27 2.29 -4.89
N SER A 453 -52.52 1.83 -5.90
CA SER A 453 -53.08 1.04 -7.00
C SER A 453 -53.66 -0.30 -6.52
N ARG A 454 -53.02 -0.93 -5.52
CA ARG A 454 -53.47 -2.17 -4.88
C ARG A 454 -54.78 -1.95 -4.12
N GLN A 455 -54.86 -0.89 -3.33
CA GLN A 455 -56.08 -0.50 -2.61
C GLN A 455 -57.22 -0.19 -3.57
N ASN A 456 -56.96 0.57 -4.64
CA ASN A 456 -57.95 0.84 -5.68
C ASN A 456 -58.44 -0.45 -6.36
N LEU A 457 -57.54 -1.40 -6.67
CA LEU A 457 -57.93 -2.71 -7.21
C LEU A 457 -58.76 -3.53 -6.24
N GLU A 458 -58.44 -3.52 -4.94
CA GLU A 458 -59.26 -4.16 -3.91
C GLU A 458 -60.65 -3.54 -3.82
N GLU A 459 -60.77 -2.21 -3.90
CA GLU A 459 -62.06 -1.52 -3.94
C GLU A 459 -62.88 -1.91 -5.16
N VAL A 460 -62.27 -1.94 -6.34
CA VAL A 460 -62.89 -2.41 -7.58
C VAL A 460 -63.36 -3.87 -7.42
N CYS A 461 -62.52 -4.75 -6.86
CA CYS A 461 -62.90 -6.14 -6.63
C CYS A 461 -64.06 -6.29 -5.63
N LYS A 462 -64.12 -5.46 -4.58
CA LYS A 462 -65.26 -5.37 -3.67
C LYS A 462 -66.54 -4.95 -4.39
N LEU A 463 -66.46 -3.99 -5.32
CA LEU A 463 -67.62 -3.56 -6.13
C LEU A 463 -68.12 -4.68 -7.06
N PHE A 464 -67.23 -5.49 -7.61
CA PHE A 464 -67.60 -6.65 -8.45
C PHE A 464 -67.91 -7.92 -7.65
N ASN A 465 -67.85 -7.88 -6.32
CA ASN A 465 -68.04 -9.03 -5.42
C ASN A 465 -67.11 -10.21 -5.77
N ILE A 466 -65.93 -9.91 -6.32
CA ILE A 466 -64.87 -10.89 -6.64
C ILE A 466 -63.95 -10.96 -5.42
N ASN A 467 -63.96 -12.09 -4.73
CA ASN A 467 -63.18 -12.26 -3.51
C ASN A 467 -61.74 -12.68 -3.87
N LEU A 468 -60.81 -11.71 -3.93
CA LEU A 468 -59.39 -11.93 -4.27
C LEU A 468 -58.67 -12.92 -3.33
N GLN A 469 -59.19 -13.13 -2.12
CA GLN A 469 -58.59 -14.03 -1.14
C GLN A 469 -58.72 -15.52 -1.52
N GLU A 470 -59.63 -15.88 -2.43
CA GLU A 470 -59.73 -17.27 -2.95
C GLU A 470 -58.67 -17.60 -4.03
N PHE A 471 -58.01 -16.60 -4.62
CA PHE A 471 -57.01 -16.80 -5.68
C PHE A 471 -55.57 -16.93 -5.16
N VAL A 472 -55.20 -16.24 -4.08
CA VAL A 472 -53.83 -16.27 -3.53
C VAL A 472 -53.56 -17.56 -2.73
N GLY A 473 -54.58 -18.28 -2.29
CA GLY A 473 -54.47 -19.47 -1.43
C GLY A 473 -54.14 -20.81 -2.11
N LYS A 474 -53.96 -20.87 -3.44
CA LYS A 474 -53.85 -22.16 -4.17
C LYS A 474 -52.55 -22.41 -4.96
N GLU A 475 -51.57 -21.51 -4.92
CA GLU A 475 -50.28 -21.73 -5.62
C GLU A 475 -49.07 -21.96 -4.68
N GLY A 476 -49.30 -22.11 -3.37
CA GLY A 476 -48.22 -22.21 -2.37
C GLY A 476 -47.83 -23.61 -1.89
N GLU A 477 -48.29 -24.70 -2.53
CA GLU A 477 -48.12 -26.04 -1.97
C GLU A 477 -47.71 -27.11 -3.01
N ASN A 478 -46.70 -26.83 -3.84
CA ASN A 478 -45.85 -27.90 -4.39
C ASN A 478 -44.58 -27.37 -5.08
N ARG A 479 -43.45 -27.34 -4.36
CA ARG A 479 -42.12 -27.86 -4.78
C ARG A 479 -41.03 -27.29 -3.88
N GLY A 480 -40.57 -28.11 -2.95
CA GLY A 480 -39.17 -28.08 -2.55
C GLY A 480 -38.34 -28.83 -3.58
N THR A 481 -37.29 -28.18 -4.11
CA THR A 481 -36.04 -28.83 -4.51
C THR A 481 -34.98 -27.74 -4.72
N GLU A 482 -33.85 -27.98 -4.06
CA GLU A 482 -32.52 -27.37 -4.12
C GLU A 482 -32.13 -26.73 -5.47
N GLY A 483 -31.42 -25.59 -5.40
CA GLY A 483 -30.83 -24.93 -6.57
C GLY A 483 -30.22 -23.57 -6.26
N ASP A 484 -28.95 -23.61 -5.87
CA ASP A 484 -27.96 -22.53 -5.91
C ASP A 484 -27.95 -21.82 -7.28
N VAL A 485 -28.22 -20.50 -7.36
CA VAL A 485 -27.87 -19.67 -8.53
C VAL A 485 -27.61 -18.22 -8.14
N GLU A 486 -26.43 -17.78 -8.53
CA GLU A 486 -25.83 -16.45 -8.52
C GLU A 486 -26.66 -15.39 -9.26
N HIS A 487 -26.59 -14.15 -8.77
CA HIS A 487 -27.00 -12.97 -9.52
C HIS A 487 -25.89 -12.57 -10.49
N ASP A 488 -26.11 -12.77 -11.78
CA ASP A 488 -25.39 -12.02 -12.82
C ASP A 488 -26.37 -11.65 -13.95
N LEU A 489 -26.51 -10.34 -14.19
CA LEU A 489 -27.43 -9.74 -15.16
C LEU A 489 -26.65 -9.30 -16.40
N VAL A 490 -26.73 -10.07 -17.49
CA VAL A 490 -26.53 -9.56 -18.86
C VAL A 490 -27.49 -10.25 -19.85
N SER A 491 -28.48 -9.47 -20.30
CA SER A 491 -29.25 -9.43 -21.57
C SER A 491 -28.77 -10.25 -22.80
N PRO A 492 -29.53 -10.33 -23.94
CA PRO A 492 -30.91 -10.79 -24.19
C PRO A 492 -31.06 -11.76 -25.41
N ARG A 493 -32.32 -12.15 -25.68
CA ARG A 493 -32.92 -12.61 -26.98
C ARG A 493 -32.45 -13.94 -27.59
N LYS A 494 -33.40 -14.88 -27.74
CA LYS A 494 -33.81 -15.43 -29.05
C LYS A 494 -35.12 -16.23 -28.98
N GLU A 495 -35.93 -15.99 -30.00
CA GLU A 495 -37.19 -16.67 -30.36
C GLU A 495 -36.97 -18.15 -30.68
N HIS A 496 -37.94 -19.00 -30.34
CA HIS A 496 -38.62 -19.85 -31.33
C HIS A 496 -39.85 -20.55 -30.76
N GLU A 497 -40.91 -20.47 -31.57
CA GLU A 497 -42.21 -21.14 -31.47
C GLU A 497 -42.10 -22.68 -31.44
N LYS A 498 -42.99 -23.35 -30.71
CA LYS A 498 -44.07 -24.18 -31.30
C LYS A 498 -44.92 -24.96 -30.28
N LYS A 499 -46.23 -24.86 -30.51
CA LYS A 499 -47.30 -25.88 -30.41
C LYS A 499 -47.91 -26.24 -29.05
N LYS A 500 -49.08 -25.62 -28.83
CA LYS A 500 -50.41 -26.21 -28.55
C LYS A 500 -50.44 -27.50 -27.71
N SER A 501 -50.92 -27.35 -26.48
CA SER A 501 -51.97 -28.22 -25.92
C SER A 501 -52.96 -27.36 -25.14
N GLU A 502 -54.21 -27.51 -25.53
CA GLU A 502 -55.43 -26.89 -25.06
C GLU A 502 -55.74 -27.30 -23.61
N VAL A 503 -55.67 -26.35 -22.67
CA VAL A 503 -56.30 -26.42 -21.35
C VAL A 503 -56.74 -24.98 -21.05
N GLU A 504 -58.05 -24.75 -20.98
CA GLU A 504 -58.62 -23.43 -20.64
C GLU A 504 -58.13 -23.00 -19.25
N PRO A 505 -57.43 -21.85 -19.11
CA PRO A 505 -57.15 -21.29 -17.80
C PRO A 505 -58.41 -20.63 -17.23
N PRO A 506 -58.59 -20.65 -15.89
CA PRO A 506 -59.67 -19.92 -15.25
C PRO A 506 -59.56 -18.42 -15.56
N LYS A 507 -60.65 -17.83 -16.05
CA LYS A 507 -60.76 -16.44 -16.47
C LYS A 507 -60.19 -15.50 -15.41
N THR A 508 -59.15 -14.76 -15.78
CA THR A 508 -58.52 -13.77 -14.89
C THR A 508 -59.22 -12.42 -15.08
N VAL A 509 -59.15 -11.51 -14.11
CA VAL A 509 -59.80 -10.18 -14.14
C VAL A 509 -59.52 -9.40 -15.43
N TRP A 510 -58.37 -9.64 -16.07
CA TRP A 510 -57.98 -9.07 -17.37
C TRP A 510 -58.85 -9.55 -18.55
N ASP A 511 -59.38 -10.77 -18.52
CA ASP A 511 -60.24 -11.31 -19.59
C ASP A 511 -61.66 -10.68 -19.57
N ILE A 512 -62.06 -10.10 -18.43
CA ILE A 512 -63.34 -9.39 -18.26
C ILE A 512 -63.22 -7.94 -18.72
N LEU A 513 -62.01 -7.36 -18.67
CA LEU A 513 -61.75 -5.98 -19.10
C LEU A 513 -61.67 -5.81 -20.62
N ASP A 514 -61.38 -6.87 -21.37
CA ASP A 514 -61.41 -6.86 -22.85
C ASP A 514 -62.84 -6.93 -23.45
N GLY A 515 -63.84 -6.59 -22.64
CA GLY A 515 -65.22 -6.36 -23.05
C GLY A 515 -65.41 -5.05 -23.80
N ASN A 516 -65.07 -5.04 -25.09
CA ASN A 516 -65.82 -4.34 -26.13
C ASN A 516 -66.06 -2.82 -25.93
N LEU A 517 -65.00 -2.02 -25.78
CA LEU A 517 -65.07 -0.54 -25.96
C LEU A 517 -64.81 -0.14 -27.43
N GLY A 518 -65.54 -0.77 -28.35
CA GLY A 518 -65.31 -0.61 -29.78
C GLY A 518 -66.55 -0.81 -30.67
N SER A 519 -67.75 -0.47 -30.20
CA SER A 519 -68.93 -0.29 -31.06
C SER A 519 -70.12 0.26 -30.27
N ILE A 520 -70.38 1.56 -30.38
CA ILE A 520 -71.56 2.40 -30.01
C ILE A 520 -70.93 3.81 -30.00
N ASN A 521 -70.99 4.70 -30.99
CA ASN A 521 -72.05 5.27 -31.83
C ASN A 521 -71.30 6.25 -32.80
N GLU A 522 -71.58 6.48 -34.09
CA GLU A 522 -72.83 6.88 -34.79
C GLU A 522 -73.78 7.80 -34.05
#